data_AF-A0A7X3I7G3-F1
#
_entry.id   AF-A0A7X3I7G3-F1
#
_cell.length_a   1.000
_cell.length_b   1.000
_cell.length_c   1.000
_cell.angle_alpha   90.00
_cell.angle_beta   90.00
_cell.angle_gamma   90.00
#
_symmetry.space_group_name_H-M   'P 1'
#
loop_
_entity.id
_entity.type
_entity.pdbx_description
1 polymer ?
#
loop_
_entity_poly.entity_id
_entity_poly.type
_entity_poly.pdbx_seq_one_letter_code
_entity_poly.pdbx_strand_id
1 'polypeptide(L)'
;MRRQLRRLMYQTMNDILELEDYARDMSGAAYWCERDGQHVLADEMRCVGREYRVRGLEMRATLALLEHMLAQPDNTEASGPSAAG
;
A
#
# COMPACT_ATOMS: atom_id res chain seq x y z
N MET A 1 3.38 -13.65 -16.38
CA MET A 1 2.48 -13.10 -15.34
C MET A 1 3.13 -13.02 -13.95
N ARG A 2 3.61 -14.11 -13.34
CA ARG A 2 4.23 -14.09 -11.98
C ARG A 2 5.34 -13.06 -11.77
N ARG A 3 6.23 -12.83 -12.76
CA ARG A 3 7.28 -11.81 -12.68
C ARG A 3 6.71 -10.38 -12.61
N GLN A 4 5.63 -10.10 -13.34
CA GLN A 4 4.96 -8.79 -13.32
C GLN A 4 4.25 -8.58 -11.98
N LEU A 5 3.58 -9.61 -11.46
CA LEU A 5 2.97 -9.58 -10.12
C LEU A 5 4.00 -9.32 -9.03
N ARG A 6 5.16 -10.00 -9.05
CA ARG A 6 6.26 -9.72 -8.10
C ARG A 6 6.76 -8.28 -8.19
N ARG A 7 6.93 -7.75 -9.41
CA ARG A 7 7.35 -6.36 -9.60
C ARG A 7 6.33 -5.38 -9.04
N LEU A 8 5.04 -5.62 -9.28
CA LEU A 8 3.95 -4.82 -8.75
C LEU A 8 3.93 -4.86 -7.21
N MET A 9 4.11 -6.06 -6.64
CA MET A 9 4.20 -6.25 -5.19
C MET A 9 5.33 -5.41 -4.55
N TYR A 10 6.53 -5.44 -5.13
CA TYR A 10 7.63 -4.60 -4.65
C TYR A 10 7.34 -3.10 -4.79
N GLN A 11 6.70 -2.69 -5.88
CA GLN A 11 6.29 -1.29 -6.03
C GLN A 11 5.31 -0.89 -4.94
N THR A 12 4.26 -1.70 -4.72
CA THR A 12 3.26 -1.46 -3.68
C THR A 12 3.89 -1.41 -2.28
N MET A 13 4.89 -2.26 -1.99
CA MET A 13 5.63 -2.18 -0.72
C MET A 13 6.38 -0.85 -0.57
N ASN A 14 7.04 -0.37 -1.62
CA ASN A 14 7.73 0.93 -1.59
C ASN A 14 6.73 2.08 -1.42
N ASP A 15 5.61 2.06 -2.15
CA ASP A 15 4.58 3.09 -2.05
C ASP A 15 3.98 3.15 -0.62
N ILE A 16 3.82 2.01 0.06
CA ILE A 16 3.40 1.95 1.47
C ILE A 16 4.41 2.66 2.37
N LEU A 17 5.71 2.38 2.19
CA LEU A 17 6.77 3.01 3.00
C LEU A 17 6.80 4.51 2.80
N GLU A 18 6.68 4.99 1.56
CA GLU A 18 6.61 6.42 1.24
C GLU A 18 5.41 7.09 1.92
N LEU A 19 4.22 6.47 1.87
CA LEU A 19 3.02 6.98 2.53
C LEU A 19 3.19 7.04 4.07
N GLU A 20 3.86 6.06 4.66
CA GLU A 20 4.15 6.06 6.10
C GLU A 20 5.15 7.14 6.50
N ASP A 21 6.17 7.37 5.68
CA ASP A 21 7.14 8.45 5.90
C ASP A 21 6.45 9.81 5.77
N TYR A 22 5.61 10.03 4.76
CA TYR A 22 4.82 11.27 4.66
C TYR A 22 3.88 11.46 5.86
N ALA A 23 3.20 10.41 6.33
CA ALA A 23 2.36 10.50 7.51
C ALA A 23 3.17 10.86 8.78
N ARG A 24 4.39 10.34 8.90
CA ARG A 24 5.32 10.67 9.99
C ARG A 24 5.77 12.13 9.91
N ASP A 25 6.18 12.59 8.73
CA ASP A 25 6.63 13.96 8.50
C ASP A 25 5.51 14.97 8.81
N MET A 26 4.29 14.70 8.38
CA MET A 26 3.13 15.54 8.72
C MET A 26 2.85 15.56 10.22
N SER A 27 3.02 14.44 10.91
CA SER A 27 2.87 14.39 12.38
C SER A 27 3.97 15.20 13.08
N GLY A 28 5.20 15.17 12.57
CA GLY A 28 6.31 16.00 13.05
C GLY A 28 6.07 17.49 12.81
N ALA A 29 5.63 17.86 11.60
CA ALA A 29 5.27 19.24 11.27
C ALA A 29 4.13 19.76 12.17
N ALA A 30 3.10 18.95 12.40
CA ALA A 30 2.00 19.31 13.31
C ALA A 30 2.49 19.61 14.73
N TYR A 31 3.40 18.78 15.25
CA TYR A 31 3.99 18.99 16.57
C TYR A 31 4.72 20.33 16.67
N TRP A 32 5.54 20.67 15.67
CA TRP A 32 6.26 21.95 15.65
C TRP A 32 5.30 23.14 15.53
N CYS A 33 4.29 23.04 14.68
CA CYS A 33 3.27 24.08 14.54
C CYS A 33 2.51 24.32 15.85
N GLU A 34 2.12 23.26 16.55
CA GLU A 34 1.42 23.38 17.83
C GLU A 34 2.30 24.00 18.90
N ARG A 35 3.58 23.61 18.96
CA ARG A 35 4.57 24.19 19.87
C ARG A 35 4.77 25.69 19.63
N ASP A 36 4.68 26.14 18.38
CA ASP A 36 4.80 27.53 17.99
C ASP A 36 3.48 28.32 18.10
N GLY A 37 2.42 27.71 18.65
CA GLY A 37 1.10 28.33 18.84
C GLY A 37 0.23 28.37 17.57
N GLN A 38 0.66 27.74 16.48
CA GLN A 38 -0.05 27.67 15.20
C GLN A 38 -1.03 26.49 15.19
N HIS A 39 -2.07 26.55 16.03
CA HIS A 39 -2.99 25.42 16.25
C HIS A 39 -3.77 25.00 15.00
N VAL A 40 -4.27 25.97 14.21
CA VAL A 40 -5.01 25.67 12.98
C VAL A 40 -4.14 24.92 11.97
N LEU A 41 -2.90 25.39 11.79
CA LEU A 41 -1.95 24.74 10.89
C LEU A 41 -1.57 23.34 11.41
N ALA A 42 -1.42 23.17 12.72
CA ALA A 42 -1.19 21.85 13.31
C ALA A 42 -2.35 20.88 13.01
N ASP A 43 -3.59 21.33 13.08
CA ASP A 43 -4.77 20.53 12.74
C ASP A 43 -4.83 20.15 11.27
N GLU A 44 -4.48 21.07 10.37
CA GLU A 44 -4.35 20.78 8.94
C GLU A 44 -3.29 19.70 8.68
N MET A 45 -2.10 19.83 9.29
CA MET A 45 -1.03 18.83 9.14
C MET A 45 -1.46 17.46 9.68
N ARG A 46 -2.19 17.41 10.80
CA ARG A 46 -2.77 16.15 11.30
C ARG A 46 -3.80 15.58 10.33
N CYS A 47 -4.60 16.42 9.68
CA CYS A 47 -5.58 16.00 8.70
C CYS A 47 -4.90 15.34 7.49
N VAL A 48 -3.94 16.03 6.89
CA VAL A 48 -3.16 15.49 5.76
C VAL A 48 -2.42 14.21 6.16
N GLY A 49 -1.82 14.19 7.36
CA GLY A 49 -1.17 12.98 7.88
C GLY A 49 -2.12 11.79 8.05
N ARG A 50 -3.40 12.01 8.41
CA ARG A 50 -4.41 10.94 8.45
C ARG A 50 -4.75 10.42 7.06
N GLU A 51 -4.82 11.29 6.05
CA GLU A 51 -5.09 10.87 4.66
C GLU A 51 -4.00 9.93 4.15
N TYR A 52 -2.73 10.23 4.40
CA TYR A 52 -1.63 9.33 4.02
C TYR A 52 -1.71 7.97 4.72
N ARG A 53 -2.10 7.93 6.00
CA ARG A 53 -2.33 6.67 6.72
C ARG A 53 -3.45 5.84 6.11
N VAL A 54 -4.56 6.48 5.73
CA VAL A 54 -5.69 5.79 5.08
C VAL A 54 -5.24 5.18 3.74
N ARG A 55 -4.55 5.96 2.91
CA ARG A 55 -3.99 5.45 1.64
C ARG A 55 -3.01 4.29 1.86
N GLY A 56 -2.18 4.37 2.91
CA GLY A 56 -1.28 3.27 3.29
C GLY A 56 -2.03 1.98 3.64
N LEU A 57 -3.17 2.08 4.33
CA LEU A 57 -4.03 0.92 4.61
C LEU A 57 -4.63 0.31 3.34
N GLU A 58 -5.08 1.14 2.40
CA GLU A 58 -5.60 0.69 1.10
C GLU A 58 -4.53 -0.04 0.28
N MET A 59 -3.29 0.46 0.30
CA MET A 59 -2.16 -0.19 -0.36
C MET A 59 -1.77 -1.50 0.33
N ARG A 60 -1.84 -1.58 1.66
CA ARG A 60 -1.63 -2.84 2.41
C ARG A 60 -2.70 -3.89 2.06
N ALA A 61 -3.95 -3.49 1.87
CA ALA A 61 -4.99 -4.39 1.38
C ALA A 61 -4.70 -4.88 -0.05
N THR A 62 -4.23 -3.99 -0.92
CA THR A 62 -3.79 -4.34 -2.28
C THR A 62 -2.61 -5.33 -2.26
N LEU A 63 -1.63 -5.11 -1.39
CA LEU A 63 -0.49 -5.99 -1.21
C LEU A 63 -0.93 -7.41 -0.82
N ALA A 64 -1.85 -7.53 0.14
CA ALA A 64 -2.40 -8.82 0.56
C ALA A 64 -3.08 -9.59 -0.59
N LEU A 65 -3.77 -8.88 -1.49
CA LEU A 65 -4.35 -9.49 -2.70
C LEU A 65 -3.27 -10.01 -3.66
N LEU A 66 -2.19 -9.23 -3.86
CA LEU A 66 -1.08 -9.64 -4.71
C LEU A 66 -0.35 -10.86 -4.15
N GLU A 67 -0.14 -10.92 -2.84
CA GLU A 67 0.43 -12.07 -2.15
C GLU A 67 -0.45 -13.32 -2.34
N HIS A 68 -1.76 -13.17 -2.18
CA HIS A 68 -2.71 -14.26 -2.41
C HIS A 68 -2.66 -14.78 -3.85
N MET A 69 -2.62 -13.89 -4.86
CA MET A 69 -2.52 -14.27 -6.26
C MET A 69 -1.20 -14.99 -6.60
N LEU A 70 -0.09 -14.60 -5.95
CA LEU A 70 1.21 -15.27 -6.14
C LEU A 70 1.28 -16.65 -5.48
N ALA A 71 0.51 -16.86 -4.41
CA ALA A 71 0.45 -18.13 -3.69
C ALA A 71 -0.39 -19.20 -4.41
N GLN A 72 -1.28 -18.82 -5.33
CA GLN A 72 -2.08 -19.79 -6.08
C GLN A 72 -1.21 -20.58 -7.07
N PRO A 73 -1.35 -21.93 -7.14
CA PRO A 73 -0.70 -22.73 -8.16
C PRO A 73 -1.22 -22.34 -9.55
N ASP A 74 -0.35 -22.37 -10.56
CA ASP A 74 -0.74 -22.12 -11.95
C ASP A 74 -1.67 -23.26 -12.39
N ASN A 75 -2.99 -23.08 -12.28
CA ASN A 75 -4.00 -24.07 -12.71
C ASN A 75 -4.13 -24.14 -14.25
N THR A 76 -3.01 -24.10 -14.97
CA THR A 76 -2.98 -24.05 -16.44
C THR A 76 -2.78 -25.43 -17.10
N GLU A 77 -2.77 -26.53 -16.33
CA GLU A 77 -2.54 -27.88 -16.88
C GLU A 77 -3.70 -28.88 -16.69
N ALA A 78 -4.96 -28.41 -16.61
CA ALA A 78 -6.13 -29.30 -16.52
C ALA A 78 -7.05 -29.27 -17.75
N SER A 79 -6.47 -29.10 -18.94
CA SER A 79 -7.20 -29.34 -20.21
C SER A 79 -6.26 -29.99 -21.23
N GLY A 80 -5.80 -31.20 -20.90
CA GLY A 80 -5.34 -32.13 -21.93
C GLY A 80 -6.55 -32.53 -22.81
N PRO A 81 -6.41 -32.61 -24.13
CA PRO A 81 -7.51 -33.12 -24.96
C PRO A 81 -7.81 -34.56 -24.54
N SER A 82 -9.03 -34.77 -24.04
CA SER A 82 -9.62 -36.10 -23.95
C SER A 82 -9.80 -36.61 -25.38
N ALA A 83 -8.77 -37.27 -25.91
CA ALA A 83 -8.90 -38.11 -27.08
C ALA A 83 -9.63 -39.39 -26.63
N ALA A 84 -10.96 -39.29 -26.58
CA ALA A 84 -11.83 -40.45 -26.47
C ALA A 84 -11.99 -41.09 -27.85
N GLY A 85 -11.76 -42.41 -27.90
CA GLY A 85 -12.35 -43.33 -28.88
C GLY A 85 -11.57 -43.54 -30.15
#